data_AF-A0A819XB67-F1
#
_entry.id   AF-A0A819XB67-F1
#
_cell.length_a   1.000
_cell.length_b   1.000
_cell.length_c   1.000
_cell.angle_alpha   90.00
_cell.angle_beta   90.00
_cell.angle_gamma   90.00
#
_symmetry.space_group_name_H-M   'P 1'
#
loop_
_entity.id
_entity.type
_entity.pdbx_description
1 polymer ?
#
loop_
_entity_poly.entity_id
_entity_poly.type
_entity_poly.pdbx_seq_one_letter_code
_entity_poly.pdbx_strand_id
1 'polypeptide(L)' 'MAGGLLAAHREYFFEIGGYAKNKYIYVWGGENLEISFRVWMCGGSLEFVPCSRVGHIFRPGHPYNM' A
#
# COMPACT_ATOMS: atom_id res chain seq x y z
N MET A 1 -1.75 5.28 3.90
CA MET A 1 -2.96 4.42 3.72
C MET A 1 -2.80 3.10 4.46
N ALA A 2 -3.86 2.29 4.60
CA ALA A 2 -3.78 0.99 5.29
C ALA A 2 -2.93 -0.04 4.53
N GLY A 3 -2.95 -0.05 3.18
CA GLY A 3 -2.00 -0.79 2.34
C GLY A 3 -2.57 -1.92 1.49
N GLY A 4 -3.53 -2.68 2.02
CA GLY A 4 -4.08 -3.86 1.33
C GLY A 4 -5.19 -3.57 0.31
N LEU A 5 -5.80 -2.38 0.38
CA LEU A 5 -6.92 -1.99 -0.46
C LEU A 5 -6.66 -0.60 -1.03
N LEU A 6 -6.45 -0.53 -2.34
CA LEU A 6 -6.23 0.71 -3.08
C LEU A 6 -6.57 0.49 -4.56
N ALA A 7 -6.79 1.58 -5.28
CA ALA A 7 -6.82 1.60 -6.74
C ALA A 7 -5.82 2.65 -7.23
N ALA A 8 -5.08 2.33 -8.28
CA ALA A 8 -4.10 3.22 -8.88
C ALA A 8 -4.09 3.05 -10.40
N HIS A 9 -3.79 4.12 -11.13
CA HIS A 9 -3.51 4.04 -12.54
C HIS A 9 -2.23 3.21 -12.76
N ARG A 10 -2.29 2.24 -13.67
CA ARG A 10 -1.21 1.24 -13.85
C ARG A 10 0.11 1.90 -14.22
N GLU A 11 0.08 2.81 -15.18
CA GLU A 11 1.26 3.48 -15.71
C GLU A 11 1.89 4.36 -14.62
N TYR A 12 1.08 5.10 -13.86
CA TYR A 12 1.54 5.93 -12.74
C TYR A 12 2.19 5.08 -11.65
N PHE A 13 1.57 3.95 -11.29
CA PHE A 13 2.11 3.03 -10.28
C PHE A 13 3.53 2.56 -10.63
N PHE A 14 3.79 2.23 -11.90
CA PHE A 14 5.12 1.82 -12.33
C PHE A 14 6.09 2.99 -12.55
N GLU A 15 5.60 4.16 -12.97
CA GLU A 15 6.39 5.38 -13.12
C GLU A 15 7.00 5.82 -11.78
N ILE A 16 6.23 5.76 -10.70
CA ILE A 16 6.74 6.07 -9.35
C ILE A 16 7.59 4.93 -8.77
N GLY A 17 7.76 3.80 -9.47
CA GLY A 17 8.65 2.70 -9.07
C GLY A 17 8.00 1.43 -8.52
N GLY A 18 6.67 1.30 -8.56
CA GLY A 18 5.94 0.09 -8.13
C GLY A 18 6.13 -0.23 -6.64
N TYR A 19 5.97 -1.46 -6.17
CA TYR A 19 6.39 -1.80 -4.80
C TYR A 19 7.91 -1.99 -4.71
N ALA A 20 8.49 -1.56 -3.58
CA ALA A 20 9.91 -1.72 -3.31
C ALA A 20 10.31 -3.21 -3.35
N LYS A 21 11.27 -3.54 -4.22
CA LYS A 21 11.85 -4.89 -4.38
C LYS A 21 13.18 -5.01 -3.62
N ASN A 22 13.19 -4.63 -2.35
CA ASN A 22 14.43 -4.57 -1.57
C ASN A 22 14.46 -5.58 -0.41
N LYS A 23 15.62 -5.70 0.23
CA LYS A 23 15.88 -6.67 1.29
C LYS A 23 15.15 -6.40 2.62
N TYR A 24 14.28 -5.41 2.69
CA TYR A 24 13.60 -5.03 3.93
C TYR A 24 12.09 -5.25 3.86
N ILE A 25 11.57 -5.62 2.68
CA ILE A 25 10.16 -5.94 2.44
C ILE A 25 10.12 -7.31 1.77
N TYR A 26 9.98 -8.36 2.58
CA TYR A 26 10.01 -9.76 2.11
C TYR A 26 8.67 -10.48 2.28
N VAL A 27 8.08 -10.39 3.49
CA VAL A 27 6.89 -11.18 3.84
C VAL A 27 5.69 -10.27 4.05
N TRP A 28 5.72 -9.42 5.06
CA TRP A 28 4.61 -8.52 5.37
C TRP A 28 5.07 -7.33 6.22
N GLY A 29 4.56 -6.14 5.90
CA GLY A 29 4.72 -4.94 6.71
C GLY A 29 5.65 -3.91 6.10
N GLY A 30 5.27 -2.64 6.27
CA GLY A 30 6.04 -1.47 5.85
C GLY A 30 5.82 -1.06 4.40
N GLU A 31 5.32 -1.95 3.53
CA GLU A 31 5.08 -1.64 2.12
C GLU A 31 4.04 -0.53 1.95
N ASN A 32 3.04 -0.51 2.83
CA ASN A 32 1.98 0.49 2.89
C ASN A 32 2.49 1.88 3.29
N LEU A 33 3.48 1.94 4.19
CA LEU A 33 4.13 3.18 4.61
C LEU A 33 5.03 3.71 3.51
N GLU A 34 5.88 2.83 2.95
CA GLU A 34 6.85 3.20 1.90
C GLU A 34 6.15 3.80 0.68
N ILE A 35 5.16 3.09 0.11
CA ILE A 35 4.39 3.61 -1.03
C ILE A 35 3.61 4.87 -0.65
N SER A 36 3.14 5.00 0.60
CA SER A 36 2.43 6.21 1.04
C SER A 36 3.35 7.43 1.03
N PHE A 37 4.55 7.29 1.59
CA PHE A 37 5.54 8.37 1.57
C PHE A 37 5.95 8.70 0.15
N ARG A 38 6.20 7.69 -0.68
CA ARG A 38 6.61 7.90 -2.07
C ARG A 38 5.56 8.65 -2.88
N VAL A 39 4.28 8.27 -2.80
CA VAL A 39 3.21 9.01 -3.50
C VAL A 39 3.19 10.47 -3.07
N TRP A 40 3.23 10.76 -1.77
CA TRP A 40 3.23 12.14 -1.26
C TRP A 40 4.49 12.94 -1.64
N MET A 41 5.67 12.35 -1.50
CA MET A 41 6.95 13.02 -1.76
C MET A 41 7.24 13.18 -3.25
N CYS A 42 6.67 12.34 -4.11
CA CYS A 42 6.87 12.39 -5.56
C CYS A 42 5.72 13.10 -6.30
N GLY A 43 4.89 13.88 -5.59
CA GLY A 43 3.92 14.80 -6.20
C GLY A 43 2.55 14.18 -6.54
N GLY A 44 2.25 12.98 -6.06
CA GLY A 44 0.89 12.43 -6.09
C GLY A 44 0.08 12.75 -4.84
N SER A 45 -1.12 12.18 -4.75
CA SER A 45 -1.95 12.23 -3.55
C SER A 45 -2.52 10.85 -3.20
N LEU A 46 -2.91 10.70 -1.94
CA LEU A 46 -3.64 9.53 -1.44
C LEU A 46 -5.00 9.99 -0.93
N GLU A 47 -6.05 9.48 -1.54
CA GLU A 47 -7.42 9.89 -1.25
C GLU A 47 -8.22 8.77 -0.58
N PHE A 48 -9.04 9.13 0.41
CA PHE A 48 -10.07 8.26 0.94
C PHE A 48 -11.40 8.60 0.25
N VAL A 49 -11.95 7.66 -0.52
CA VAL A 49 -13.22 7.84 -1.25
C VAL A 49 -14.37 7.27 -0.41
N PRO A 50 -15.15 8.08 0.34
CA PRO A 50 -16.13 7.58 1.31
C PRO A 50 -17.30 6.80 0.68
N CYS A 51 -17.54 6.99 -0.62
CA CYS A 51 -18.52 6.22 -1.38
C CYS A 51 -18.03 4.81 -1.74
N SER A 52 -16.71 4.57 -1.74
CA SER A 52 -16.12 3.25 -1.98
C SER A 52 -15.94 2.51 -0.66
N ARG A 53 -16.76 1.48 -0.41
CA ARG A 53 -16.79 0.76 0.86
C ARG A 53 -16.41 -0.70 0.64
N VAL A 54 -15.35 -1.14 1.32
CA VAL A 54 -14.93 -2.53 1.34
C VAL A 54 -14.78 -3.00 2.78
N GLY A 55 -15.51 -4.06 3.15
CA GLY A 55 -15.38 -4.69 4.47
C GLY A 55 -14.10 -5.52 4.56
N HIS A 56 -13.37 -5.39 5.65
CA HIS A 56 -12.18 -6.18 5.96
C HIS A 56 -12.33 -6.85 7.32
N ILE A 57 -12.14 -8.18 7.38
CA ILE A 57 -12.17 -8.94 8.63
C ILE A 57 -10.80 -8.79 9.29
N PHE A 58 -10.71 -7.94 10.32
CA PHE A 58 -9.49 -7.80 11.11
C PHE A 58 -9.22 -9.07 11.90
N ARG A 59 -7.97 -9.53 11.85
CA ARG A 59 -7.50 -10.74 12.55
C ARG A 59 -6.82 -10.36 13.87
N PRO A 60 -6.88 -11.23 14.89
CA PRO A 60 -6.18 -11.00 16.15
C PRO A 60 -4.66 -11.18 16.06
N GLY A 61 -4.16 -11.82 14.99
CA GLY A 61 -2.73 -12.06 14.78
C GLY A 61 -2.40 -12.47 13.34
N HIS A 62 -1.11 -12.70 13.09
CA HIS A 62 -0.61 -13.16 11.80
C HIS A 62 -0.91 -14.65 11.62
N PRO A 63 -1.50 -15.08 10.49
CA PRO A 63 -1.84 -16.49 10.25
C PRO A 63 -0.64 -17.31 9.74
N TYR A 64 0.53 -16.69 9.61
CA TYR A 64 1.77 -17.29 9.13
C TYR A 64 2.91 -16.88 10.05
N ASN A 65 3.99 -17.68 10.02
CA ASN A 65 5.23 -17.33 10.69
C ASN A 65 5.86 -16.11 10.00
N MET A 66 6.34 -15.17 10.81
CA MET A 66 7.16 -14.05 10.34
C MET A 66 8.57 -14.51 10.01
#